data_AF-A0A3B8X6U1-F1
#
_entry.id   AF-A0A3B8X6U1-F1
#
_cell.length_a   1.000
_cell.length_b   1.000
_cell.length_c   1.000
_cell.angle_alpha   90.00
_cell.angle_beta   90.00
_cell.angle_gamma   90.00
#
_symmetry.space_group_name_H-M   'P 1'
#
loop_
_entity.id
_entity.type
_entity.pdbx_description
1 polymer ?
#
loop_
_entity_poly.entity_id
_entity_poly.type
_entity_poly.pdbx_seq_one_letter_code
_entity_poly.pdbx_strand_id
1 'polypeptide(L)' 'MLTVNHTASANGGSFSAGDGGLRMGYLSYEWASPMVFAIMHTVMEEAFRGQGVAKALLDKIKGGQ' A
#
# COMPACT_ATOMS: atom_id res chain seq x y z
N MET A 1 3.42 1.93 16.44
CA MET A 1 4.42 2.19 15.39
C MET A 1 3.82 1.80 14.03
N LEU A 2 3.87 2.70 13.04
CA LEU A 2 3.31 2.42 11.72
C LEU A 2 4.07 1.27 11.04
N THR A 3 3.36 0.19 10.71
CA THR A 3 3.88 -0.97 10.00
C THR A 3 3.20 -1.09 8.65
N VAL A 4 3.97 -1.44 7.61
CA VAL A 4 3.43 -1.74 6.28
C VAL A 4 3.70 -3.20 5.95
N ASN A 5 2.63 -3.93 5.65
CA ASN A 5 2.69 -5.32 5.22
C ASN A 5 2.42 -5.40 3.71
N HIS A 6 3.09 -6.33 3.03
CA HIS A 6 2.93 -6.57 1.60
C HIS A 6 2.42 -8.00 1.36
N THR A 7 1.34 -8.11 0.60
CA THR A 7 0.82 -9.39 0.11
C THR A 7 0.87 -9.36 -1.42
N ALA A 8 1.66 -10.24 -2.02
CA ALA A 8 1.84 -10.34 -3.47
C ALA A 8 1.21 -11.62 -4.05
N SER A 9 0.81 -11.54 -5.32
CA SER A 9 0.40 -12.66 -6.17
C SER A 9 1.09 -12.56 -7.53
N ALA A 10 0.82 -13.52 -8.43
CA ALA A 10 1.44 -13.55 -9.76
C ALA A 10 1.15 -12.29 -10.61
N ASN A 11 -0.04 -11.69 -10.44
CA ASN A 11 -0.51 -10.59 -11.30
C ASN A 11 -0.58 -9.24 -10.57
N GLY A 12 -0.20 -9.17 -9.29
CA GLY A 12 -0.38 -7.95 -8.51
C GLY A 12 -0.20 -8.16 -7.01
N GLY A 13 -0.86 -7.32 -6.22
CA GLY A 13 -0.80 -7.43 -4.78
C GLY A 13 -1.41 -6.23 -4.06
N SER A 14 -1.16 -6.16 -2.77
CA SER A 14 -1.55 -5.02 -1.95
C SER A 14 -0.57 -4.75 -0.82
N PHE A 15 -0.45 -3.47 -0.48
CA PHE A 15 0.22 -2.98 0.71
C PHE A 15 -0.84 -2.50 1.70
N SER A 16 -0.73 -2.91 2.96
CA SER A 16 -1.62 -2.46 4.03
C SER A 16 -0.81 -1.83 5.15
N ALA A 17 -1.22 -0.65 5.58
CA ALA A 17 -0.58 0.11 6.65
C ALA A 17 -1.44 0.05 7.91
N GLY A 18 -0.79 -0.14 9.06
CA GLY A 18 -1.48 -0.24 10.33
C GLY A 18 -0.58 -0.21 11.55
N ASP A 19 -1.19 -0.20 12.72
CA ASP A 19 -0.52 -0.25 14.01
C ASP A 19 -1.29 -1.18 14.95
N GLY A 20 -0.61 -2.14 15.59
CA GLY A 20 -1.23 -3.02 16.58
C GLY A 20 -2.49 -3.78 16.11
N GLY A 21 -2.58 -4.13 14.82
CA GLY A 21 -3.75 -4.80 14.23
C GLY A 21 -4.84 -3.85 13.71
N LEU A 22 -4.74 -2.54 13.97
CA LEU A 22 -5.62 -1.54 13.38
C LEU A 22 -5.14 -1.19 11.96
N ARG A 23 -5.95 -1.53 10.95
CA ARG A 23 -5.69 -1.14 9.57
C ARG A 23 -6.06 0.34 9.38
N MET A 24 -5.08 1.14 8.96
CA MET A 24 -5.24 2.57 8.72
C MET A 24 -5.52 2.87 7.24
N GLY A 25 -5.09 1.97 6.36
CA GLY A 25 -5.37 2.07 4.93
C GLY A 25 -4.64 1.00 4.13
N TYR A 26 -4.90 1.00 2.82
CA TYR A 26 -4.25 0.11 1.89
C TYR A 26 -4.12 0.70 0.49
N LEU A 27 -3.23 0.08 -0.27
CA LEU A 27 -3.03 0.31 -1.69
C LEU A 27 -2.98 -1.05 -2.39
N SER A 28 -3.77 -1.24 -3.43
CA SER A 28 -3.68 -2.40 -4.32
C SER A 28 -3.06 -2.04 -5.66
N TYR A 29 -2.41 -3.01 -6.29
CA TYR A 29 -1.78 -2.85 -7.58
C TYR A 29 -1.90 -4.11 -8.43
N GLU A 30 -1.75 -3.91 -9.73
CA GLU A 30 -1.64 -4.97 -10.72
C GLU A 30 -0.45 -4.71 -11.64
N TRP A 31 0.15 -5.78 -12.16
CA TRP A 31 1.13 -5.71 -13.23
C TRP A 31 0.39 -5.68 -14.57
N ALA A 32 0.16 -4.49 -15.11
CA ALA A 32 -0.50 -4.33 -16.42
C ALA A 32 0.39 -4.82 -17.57
N SER A 33 1.70 -4.88 -17.35
CA SER A 33 2.69 -5.53 -18.21
C SER A 33 3.95 -5.81 -17.38
N PRO A 34 4.97 -6.51 -17.91
CA PRO A 34 6.23 -6.76 -17.19
C PRO A 34 6.97 -5.50 -16.69
N MET A 35 6.65 -4.32 -17.25
CA MET A 35 7.27 -3.04 -16.89
C MET A 35 6.29 -2.01 -16.33
N VAL A 36 4.99 -2.33 -16.24
CA VAL A 36 3.96 -1.37 -15.82
C VAL A 36 3.30 -1.86 -14.55
N PHE A 37 3.66 -1.20 -13.45
CA PHE A 37 3.00 -1.33 -12.15
C PHE A 37 1.87 -0.30 -12.08
N ALA A 38 0.62 -0.77 -12.06
CA ALA A 38 -0.55 0.09 -12.05
C ALA A 38 -1.22 0.04 -10.67
N ILE A 39 -1.36 1.21 -10.02
CA ILE A 39 -2.06 1.34 -8.74
C ILE A 39 -3.56 1.36 -9.02
N MET A 40 -4.29 0.37 -8.47
CA MET A 40 -5.72 0.20 -8.74
C MET A 40 -6.58 0.94 -7.73
N HIS A 41 -6.39 0.67 -6.44
CA HIS A 41 -7.17 1.29 -5.37
C HIS A 41 -6.25 1.79 -4.27
N THR A 42 -6.56 2.97 -3.74
CA THR A 42 -5.94 3.50 -2.52
C THR A 42 -7.06 3.96 -1.60
N VAL A 43 -7.17 3.35 -0.43
CA VAL A 43 -8.23 3.66 0.55
C VAL A 43 -7.59 3.90 1.90
N MET A 44 -7.95 5.01 2.53
CA MET A 44 -7.52 5.39 3.87
C MET A 44 -8.74 5.55 4.75
N GLU A 45 -8.62 5.12 6.00
CA GLU A 45 -9.59 5.48 7.03
C GLU A 45 -9.50 6.98 7.31
N GLU A 46 -10.65 7.65 7.40
CA GLU A 46 -10.72 9.10 7.50
C GLU A 46 -9.97 9.65 8.73
N ALA A 47 -9.98 8.90 9.83
CA ALA A 47 -9.28 9.23 11.07
C ALA A 47 -7.77 9.40 10.90
N PHE A 48 -7.16 8.83 9.85
CA PHE A 48 -5.71 8.93 9.58
C PHE A 48 -5.36 9.81 8.38
N ARG A 49 -6.35 10.55 7.85
CA ARG A 49 -6.12 11.53 6.77
C ARG A 49 -5.12 12.59 7.22
N GLY A 50 -4.18 12.94 6.34
CA GLY A 50 -3.16 13.95 6.61
C GLY A 50 -1.99 13.48 7.49
N GLN A 51 -2.01 12.23 7.99
CA GLN A 51 -0.96 11.69 8.87
C GLN A 51 0.18 10.97 8.12
N GLY A 52 0.23 11.10 6.79
CA GLY A 52 1.30 10.50 5.97
C GLY A 52 1.16 8.99 5.71
N VAL A 53 0.07 8.34 6.11
CA VAL A 53 -0.14 6.88 5.90
C VAL A 53 -0.06 6.49 4.42
N ALA A 54 -0.70 7.24 3.53
CA ALA A 54 -0.63 7.00 2.08
C ALA A 54 0.79 7.17 1.52
N LYS A 55 1.56 8.13 2.06
CA LYS A 55 2.97 8.32 1.69
C LYS A 55 3.82 7.13 2.13
N ALA A 56 3.61 6.61 3.34
CA ALA A 56 4.32 5.43 3.81
C ALA A 56 4.06 4.19 2.94
N LEU A 57 2.83 4.03 2.43
CA LEU A 57 2.49 2.98 1.46
C LEU A 57 3.25 3.18 0.14
N LEU A 58 3.24 4.39 -0.41
CA LEU A 58 3.95 4.71 -1.67
C LEU A 58 5.47 4.55 -1.56
N ASP A 59 6.06 4.96 -0.43
CA ASP A 59 7.50 4.84 -0.20
C ASP A 59 7.94 3.36 -0.16
N LYS A 60 7.07 2.45 0.33
CA LYS A 60 7.34 1.01 0.28
C LYS A 60 7.32 0.41 -1.11
N ILE A 61 6.51 0.95 -2.03
CA ILE A 61 6.51 0.53 -3.43
C ILE A 61 7.85 0.92 -4.08
N LYS A 62 8.34 2.14 -3.81
CA LYS A 62 9.56 2.67 -4.42
C LYS A 62 10.85 2.08 -3.85
N GLY A 63 10.85 1.66 -2.59
CA GLY A 63 12.02 1.10 -1.91
C GLY A 63 12.19 -0.42 -2.02
N GLY A 64 11.35 -1.10 -2.80
CA GLY A 64 11.40 -2.55 -3.05
C GLY A 64 12.10 -2.96 -4.35
N GLN A 65 12.80 -2.04 -5.01
CA GLN A 65 13.73 -2.31 -6.13
C GLN A 65 15.17 -2.31 -5.63
#